data_AF-A0A958QWX3-F1
#
_entry.id   AF-A0A958QWX3-F1
#
_cell.length_a   1.000
_cell.length_b   1.000
_cell.length_c   1.000
_cell.angle_alpha   90.00
_cell.angle_beta   90.00
_cell.angle_gamma   90.00
#
_symmetry.space_group_name_H-M   'P 1'
#
loop_
_entity.id
_entity.type
_entity.pdbx_description
1 polymer ?
#
loop_
_entity_poly.entity_id
_entity_poly.type
_entity_poly.pdbx_seq_one_letter_code
_entity_poly.pdbx_strand_id
1 'polypeptide(L)'
;MRLISPRGRSLFRGSLLFAPLTLLFLAACSVTPHRGRPAGDRPAQKQQTSQSETGKRRNDQPETEVRQPAFQKGEASYYGEEFAGQRTASSERYDPSEFTAAHRSLPFGTRVAVHNLENGKTTEVRIN
;
A
#
# COMPACT_ATOMS: atom_id res chain seq x y z
N MET A 1 1.83 -2.79 -6.20
CA MET A 1 1.80 -1.36 -6.55
C MET A 1 1.33 -1.25 -8.00
N ARG A 2 0.44 -0.34 -8.40
CA ARG A 2 0.08 -0.24 -9.82
C ARG A 2 0.83 0.92 -10.44
N LEU A 3 1.73 0.60 -11.37
CA LEU A 3 2.50 1.57 -12.14
C LEU A 3 1.60 2.17 -13.21
N ILE A 4 1.49 3.49 -13.27
CA ILE A 4 0.81 4.14 -14.37
C ILE A 4 1.90 4.39 -15.44
N SER A 5 1.76 3.70 -16.57
CA SER A 5 2.87 3.37 -17.46
C SER A 5 2.97 4.33 -18.63
N PRO A 6 4.16 4.89 -18.92
CA PRO A 6 4.58 5.18 -20.28
C PRO A 6 5.35 3.97 -20.80
N ARG A 7 4.69 3.07 -21.55
CA ARG A 7 5.40 2.03 -22.31
C ARG A 7 5.13 2.18 -23.79
N GLY A 8 6.24 2.28 -24.53
CA GLY A 8 6.33 2.24 -25.96
C GLY A 8 5.57 1.04 -26.54
N ARG A 9 4.84 1.35 -27.60
CA ARG A 9 3.97 0.47 -28.37
C ARG A 9 4.75 -0.71 -28.94
N SER A 10 4.44 -1.91 -28.48
CA SER A 10 4.70 -3.15 -29.24
C SER A 10 3.35 -3.64 -29.75
N LEU A 11 3.10 -3.39 -31.04
CA LEU A 11 1.93 -3.88 -31.78
C LEU A 11 2.09 -5.37 -32.04
N PHE A 12 1.56 -6.22 -31.18
CA PHE A 12 1.28 -7.61 -31.51
C PHE A 12 -0.21 -7.89 -31.31
N ARG A 13 -0.97 -7.67 -32.38
CA ARG A 13 -2.36 -8.07 -32.53
C ARG A 13 -2.42 -9.58 -32.79
N GLY A 14 -2.61 -10.36 -31.73
CA GLY A 14 -2.84 -11.80 -31.79
C GLY A 14 -4.23 -12.14 -31.27
N SER A 15 -5.19 -12.23 -32.18
CA SER A 15 -6.55 -12.71 -31.98
C SER A 15 -6.54 -14.23 -31.72
N LEU A 16 -7.16 -14.73 -30.65
CA LEU A 16 -7.80 -16.06 -30.65
C LEU A 16 -8.74 -16.26 -29.45
N LEU A 17 -9.93 -16.73 -29.79
CA LEU A 17 -11.13 -16.95 -28.97
C LEU A 17 -10.92 -18.03 -27.90
N PHE A 18 -11.32 -17.78 -26.65
CA PHE A 18 -11.64 -18.82 -25.67
C PHE A 18 -12.75 -18.34 -24.72
N ALA A 19 -13.98 -18.71 -25.06
CA ALA A 19 -15.08 -18.94 -24.11
C ALA A 19 -15.19 -20.48 -23.99
N PRO A 20 -15.55 -21.08 -22.82
CA PRO A 20 -16.95 -21.02 -22.39
C PRO A 20 -17.24 -21.16 -20.87
N LEU A 21 -18.52 -20.94 -20.55
CA LEU A 21 -19.38 -21.67 -19.60
C LEU A 21 -19.17 -21.56 -18.07
N THR A 22 -20.18 -20.92 -17.43
CA THR A 22 -21.08 -21.42 -16.35
C THR A 22 -20.46 -22.27 -15.22
N LEU A 23 -20.81 -22.16 -13.93
CA LEU A 23 -22.12 -21.98 -13.33
C LEU A 23 -21.92 -21.84 -11.80
N LEU A 24 -22.57 -20.85 -11.21
CA LEU A 24 -23.26 -20.83 -9.90
C LEU A 24 -22.92 -21.92 -8.84
N PHE A 25 -22.50 -21.53 -7.63
CA PHE A 25 -23.01 -22.12 -6.38
C PHE A 25 -22.85 -21.14 -5.20
N LEU A 26 -23.97 -20.54 -4.78
CA LEU A 26 -24.15 -19.86 -3.49
C LEU A 26 -24.47 -20.91 -2.43
N ALA A 27 -23.86 -20.80 -1.24
CA ALA A 27 -24.44 -21.31 -0.01
C ALA A 27 -23.94 -20.49 1.20
N ALA A 28 -24.88 -19.78 1.82
CA ALA A 28 -24.74 -19.09 3.10
C ALA A 28 -24.92 -20.09 4.26
N CYS A 29 -24.24 -19.86 5.38
CA CYS A 29 -24.83 -19.91 6.73
C CYS A 29 -23.84 -19.35 7.76
N SER A 30 -24.36 -18.41 8.54
CA SER A 30 -23.76 -17.57 9.58
C SER A 30 -23.32 -18.36 10.82
N VAL A 31 -22.04 -18.27 11.19
CA VAL A 31 -21.54 -18.65 12.52
C VAL A 31 -21.74 -17.48 13.48
N THR A 32 -22.52 -17.76 14.52
CA THR A 32 -22.91 -16.91 15.64
C THR A 32 -21.74 -16.58 16.57
N PRO A 33 -21.79 -15.45 17.31
CA PRO A 33 -20.70 -14.97 18.14
C PRO A 33 -20.72 -15.65 19.52
N HIS A 34 -19.59 -16.22 19.95
CA HIS A 34 -19.44 -16.71 21.32
C HIS A 34 -18.87 -15.61 22.21
N ARG A 35 -19.75 -14.98 22.98
CA ARG A 35 -19.39 -14.14 24.12
C ARG A 35 -18.96 -15.06 25.26
N GLY A 36 -17.77 -14.87 25.80
CA GLY A 36 -17.28 -15.55 26.99
C GLY A 36 -16.33 -14.65 27.76
N ARG A 37 -16.80 -14.09 28.88
CA ARG A 37 -15.96 -13.59 29.98
C ARG A 37 -15.94 -14.69 31.06
N PRO A 38 -14.82 -14.89 31.74
CA PRO A 38 -14.90 -14.75 33.19
C PRO A 38 -13.78 -13.89 33.77
N ALA A 39 -14.13 -13.25 34.87
CA ALA A 39 -13.26 -12.48 35.75
C ALA A 39 -12.78 -13.37 36.91
N GLY A 40 -11.66 -12.96 37.52
CA GLY A 40 -11.15 -13.45 38.81
C GLY A 40 -10.02 -14.48 38.67
N ASP A 41 -8.94 -14.49 39.46
CA ASP A 41 -8.50 -13.67 40.59
C ASP A 41 -7.03 -14.02 40.88
N ARG A 42 -6.16 -13.00 41.06
CA ARG A 42 -5.00 -12.86 42.01
C ARG A 42 -3.95 -14.00 42.20
N PRO A 43 -2.83 -13.82 42.95
CA PRO A 43 -2.11 -12.63 43.44
C PRO A 43 -0.54 -12.69 43.30
N ALA A 44 0.13 -11.63 43.79
CA ALA A 44 1.43 -11.58 44.50
C ALA A 44 2.76 -11.53 43.68
N GLN A 45 3.43 -10.35 43.72
CA GLN A 45 4.75 -10.10 44.37
C GLN A 45 5.95 -10.31 43.43
N LYS A 46 7.04 -9.52 43.40
CA LYS A 46 7.55 -8.40 44.22
C LYS A 46 8.82 -7.86 43.52
N GLN A 47 9.10 -6.56 43.66
CA GLN A 47 10.43 -5.89 43.58
C GLN A 47 11.16 -5.91 42.21
N GLN A 48 11.67 -4.79 41.69
CA GLN A 48 12.38 -3.73 42.40
C GLN A 48 12.30 -2.38 41.68
N THR A 49 11.94 -1.37 42.46
CA THR A 49 12.21 0.05 42.28
C THR A 49 13.72 0.30 42.41
N SER A 50 14.31 1.02 41.45
CA SER A 50 15.42 1.93 41.72
C SER A 50 15.13 3.24 40.98
N GLN A 51 14.89 4.26 41.80
CA GLN A 51 14.73 5.65 41.45
C GLN A 51 16.11 6.25 41.17
N SER A 52 16.19 7.18 40.23
CA SER A 52 17.12 8.32 40.24
C SER A 52 16.63 9.27 39.15
N GLU A 53 15.67 10.12 39.47
CA GLU A 53 15.91 11.49 39.96
C GLU A 53 16.42 12.44 38.88
N THR A 54 15.79 13.61 38.91
CA THR A 54 16.31 14.90 38.48
C THR A 54 16.09 15.27 37.02
N GLY A 55 15.38 16.39 36.87
CA GLY A 55 15.71 17.31 35.80
C GLY A 55 14.60 17.53 34.79
N LYS A 56 13.61 18.32 35.23
CA LYS A 56 12.91 19.29 34.39
C LYS A 56 13.92 20.07 33.54
N ARG A 57 14.21 19.59 32.33
CA ARG A 57 14.67 20.41 31.21
C ARG A 57 13.65 20.23 30.11
N ARG A 58 12.85 21.27 29.90
CA ARG A 58 12.15 21.50 28.64
C ARG A 58 13.23 21.47 27.56
N ASN A 59 13.35 20.35 26.86
CA ASN A 59 14.04 20.32 25.60
C ASN A 59 12.94 20.42 24.56
N ASP A 60 12.47 21.64 24.31
CA ASP A 60 11.66 21.99 23.14
C ASP A 60 12.59 21.92 21.92
N GLN A 61 13.01 20.71 21.57
CA GLN A 61 13.66 20.41 20.30
C GLN A 61 12.66 19.56 19.52
N PRO A 62 12.20 20.00 18.33
CA PRO A 62 11.51 19.10 17.43
C PRO A 62 12.52 18.03 17.03
N GLU A 63 12.45 16.88 17.69
CA GLU A 63 13.16 15.67 17.30
C GLU A 63 12.65 15.35 15.89
N THR A 64 13.45 15.77 14.90
CA THR A 64 13.20 15.42 13.51
C THR A 64 13.46 13.93 13.42
N GLU A 65 12.41 13.15 13.62
CA GLU A 65 12.41 11.71 13.41
C GLU A 65 12.93 11.48 11.99
N VAL A 66 14.18 11.03 11.88
CA VAL A 66 14.79 10.69 10.60
C VAL A 66 14.07 9.44 10.11
N ARG A 67 12.95 9.63 9.39
CA ARG A 67 12.21 8.56 8.75
C ARG A 67 13.16 7.86 7.78
N GLN A 68 13.59 6.66 8.16
CA GLN A 68 14.36 5.82 7.25
C GLN A 68 13.55 5.59 5.97
N PRO A 69 14.20 5.59 4.79
CA PRO A 69 13.51 5.34 3.54
C PRO A 69 12.82 3.98 3.61
N ALA A 70 11.49 3.99 3.53
CA ALA A 70 10.69 2.78 3.56
C ALA A 70 10.84 2.04 2.23
N PHE A 71 11.58 0.93 2.22
CA PHE A 71 11.69 0.05 1.06
C PHE A 71 10.56 -0.98 1.08
N GLN A 72 9.86 -1.10 -0.05
CA GLN A 72 8.82 -2.11 -0.24
C GLN A 72 9.07 -2.88 -1.54
N LYS A 73 8.92 -4.21 -1.46
CA LYS A 73 8.94 -5.10 -2.64
C LYS A 73 7.55 -5.69 -2.85
N GLY A 74 7.16 -5.83 -4.11
CA GLY A 74 5.90 -6.45 -4.49
C GLY A 74 5.71 -6.46 -5.99
N GLU A 75 4.59 -7.03 -6.43
CA GLU A 75 4.23 -7.04 -7.84
C GLU A 75 3.77 -5.66 -8.30
N ALA A 76 4.15 -5.33 -9.54
CA ALA A 76 3.70 -4.14 -10.23
C ALA A 76 2.98 -4.44 -11.53
N SER A 77 1.75 -3.94 -11.66
CA SER A 77 0.93 -4.03 -12.87
C SER A 77 0.68 -2.62 -13.42
N TYR A 78 0.27 -2.50 -14.68
CA TYR A 78 0.02 -1.20 -15.30
C TYR A 78 -1.41 -1.01 -15.81
N TYR A 79 -1.84 0.26 -15.91
CA TYR A 79 -3.11 0.64 -16.54
C TYR A 79 -2.91 0.89 -18.04
N GLY A 80 -3.82 0.35 -18.86
CA GLY A 80 -3.81 0.57 -20.31
C GLY A 80 -4.43 1.91 -20.73
N GLU A 81 -4.38 2.19 -22.03
CA GLU A 81 -4.90 3.43 -22.64
C GLU A 81 -6.42 3.59 -22.49
N GLU A 82 -7.16 2.50 -22.25
CA GLU A 82 -8.61 2.49 -22.08
C GLU A 82 -9.11 3.30 -20.87
N PHE A 83 -8.23 3.57 -19.90
CA PHE A 83 -8.54 4.40 -18.74
C PHE A 83 -8.19 5.89 -18.96
N ALA A 84 -7.57 6.26 -20.08
CA ALA A 84 -7.13 7.62 -20.33
C ALA A 84 -8.31 8.61 -20.18
N GLY A 85 -8.07 9.71 -19.46
CA GLY A 85 -9.05 10.75 -19.17
C GLY A 85 -10.05 10.43 -18.04
N GLN A 86 -10.08 9.19 -17.52
CA GLN A 86 -10.88 8.84 -16.35
C GLN A 86 -10.33 9.49 -15.08
N ARG A 87 -11.18 9.71 -14.07
CA ARG A 87 -10.74 10.30 -12.78
C ARG A 87 -10.05 9.26 -11.91
N THR A 88 -8.89 9.61 -11.36
CA THR A 88 -8.16 8.83 -10.36
C THR A 88 -8.70 9.10 -8.95
N ALA A 89 -8.11 8.45 -7.94
CA ALA A 89 -8.50 8.64 -6.53
C ALA A 89 -8.15 10.05 -6.00
N SER A 90 -7.12 10.70 -6.56
CA SER A 90 -6.84 12.13 -6.32
C SER A 90 -7.79 13.09 -7.05
N SER A 91 -8.76 12.57 -7.83
CA SER A 91 -9.64 13.33 -8.73
C SER A 91 -8.96 13.98 -9.94
N GLU A 92 -7.65 13.77 -10.12
CA GLU A 92 -6.95 14.12 -11.36
C GLU A 92 -7.41 13.21 -12.52
N ARG A 93 -7.28 13.68 -13.76
CA ARG A 93 -7.52 12.81 -14.92
C ARG A 93 -6.28 11.95 -15.17
N TYR A 94 -6.49 10.66 -15.41
CA TYR A 94 -5.41 9.77 -15.79
C TYR A 94 -4.88 10.12 -17.18
N ASP A 95 -3.58 10.39 -17.25
CA ASP A 95 -2.83 10.54 -18.49
C ASP A 95 -1.75 9.42 -18.59
N PRO A 96 -1.81 8.52 -19.59
CA PRO A 96 -0.80 7.46 -19.79
C PRO A 96 0.59 7.98 -20.15
N SER A 97 0.73 9.25 -20.54
CA SER A 97 2.02 9.86 -20.82
C SER A 97 2.73 10.36 -19.55
N GLU A 98 2.02 10.50 -18.43
CA GLU A 98 2.59 10.96 -17.17
C GLU A 98 3.19 9.82 -16.34
N PHE A 99 4.27 10.12 -15.63
CA PHE A 99 4.92 9.22 -14.68
C PHE A 99 4.18 9.21 -13.33
N THR A 100 3.05 8.52 -13.28
CA THR A 100 2.23 8.39 -12.08
C THR A 100 2.17 6.94 -11.57
N ALA A 101 1.65 6.72 -10.36
CA ALA A 101 1.40 5.38 -9.83
C ALA A 101 0.31 5.41 -8.77
N ALA A 102 -0.38 4.28 -8.58
CA ALA A 102 -1.34 4.11 -7.50
C ALA A 102 -0.72 3.30 -6.35
N HIS A 103 -0.83 3.84 -5.13
CA HIS A 103 -0.40 3.18 -3.90
C HIS A 103 -1.48 3.27 -2.80
N ARG A 104 -1.58 2.24 -1.96
CA ARG A 104 -2.69 2.10 -1.00
C ARG A 104 -2.57 2.99 0.23
N SER A 105 -1.35 3.25 0.68
CA SER A 105 -1.06 3.93 1.95
C SER A 105 -0.20 5.18 1.82
N LEU A 106 0.39 5.42 0.64
CA LEU A 106 1.22 6.60 0.47
C LEU A 106 0.30 7.79 0.14
N PRO A 107 0.56 8.98 0.72
CA PRO A 107 -0.18 10.18 0.38
C PRO A 107 -0.06 10.50 -1.11
N PHE A 108 -1.11 11.11 -1.68
CA PHE A 108 -1.04 11.68 -3.02
C PHE A 108 0.06 12.75 -3.10
N GLY A 109 0.69 12.89 -4.26
CA GLY A 109 1.84 13.74 -4.49
C GLY A 109 3.18 13.14 -4.07
N THR A 110 3.20 12.02 -3.34
CA THR A 110 4.45 11.35 -2.94
C THR A 110 5.22 10.92 -4.19
N ARG A 111 6.52 11.20 -4.24
CA ARG A 111 7.44 10.73 -5.27
C ARG A 111 8.14 9.47 -4.81
N VAL A 112 8.15 8.46 -5.66
CA VAL A 112 8.77 7.16 -5.36
C VAL A 112 9.60 6.68 -6.54
N ALA A 113 10.76 6.11 -6.25
CA ALA A 113 11.57 5.41 -7.24
C ALA A 113 11.13 3.95 -7.31
N VAL A 114 10.74 3.50 -8.49
CA VAL A 114 10.36 2.10 -8.74
C VAL A 114 11.50 1.41 -9.44
N HIS A 115 12.06 0.40 -8.79
CA HIS A 115 13.11 -0.43 -9.32
C HIS A 115 12.53 -1.74 -9.85
N ASN A 116 12.68 -1.99 -11.15
CA ASN A 116 12.28 -3.24 -11.77
C ASN A 116 13.43 -4.25 -11.61
N LEU A 117 13.18 -5.29 -10.82
CA LEU A 117 14.15 -6.32 -10.49
C LEU A 117 14.50 -7.25 -11.67
N GLU A 118 13.66 -7.32 -12.70
CA GLU A 118 13.88 -8.19 -13.86
C GLU A 118 14.88 -7.59 -14.85
N ASN A 119 14.84 -6.27 -15.05
CA ASN A 119 15.69 -5.57 -16.02
C ASN A 119 16.63 -4.53 -15.41
N GLY A 120 16.62 -4.37 -14.08
CA GLY A 120 17.46 -3.45 -13.33
C GLY A 120 17.14 -1.96 -13.53
N LYS A 121 16.09 -1.61 -14.29
CA LYS A 121 15.76 -0.20 -14.57
C LYS A 121 15.01 0.42 -13.41
N THR A 122 15.25 1.71 -13.19
CA THR A 122 14.57 2.50 -12.15
C THR A 122 13.85 3.68 -12.80
N THR A 123 12.66 4.03 -12.29
CA THR A 123 11.90 5.19 -12.77
C THR A 123 11.22 5.87 -11.59
N GLU A 124 11.24 7.19 -11.55
CA GLU A 124 10.54 7.98 -10.55
C GLU A 124 9.09 8.22 -10.99
N VAL A 125 8.14 8.03 -10.08
CA VAL A 125 6.71 8.24 -10.32
C VAL A 125 6.06 8.99 -9.17
N ARG A 126 4.98 9.71 -9.46
CA ARG A 126 4.16 10.43 -8.48
C ARG A 126 2.90 9.64 -8.12
N ILE A 127 2.54 9.59 -6.84
CA ILE A 127 1.30 8.96 -6.40
C ILE A 127 0.10 9.88 -6.66
N ASN A 128 -0.96 9.39 -7.32
CA ASN A 128 -2.22 10.12 -7.57
C ASN A 128 -3.46 9.21 -7.58
#